data_AF-A0A7W9MHU1-F1
#
_entry.id   AF-A0A7W9MHU1-F1
#
_cell.length_a   1.000
_cell.length_b   1.000
_cell.length_c   1.000
_cell.angle_alpha   90.00
_cell.angle_beta   90.00
_cell.angle_gamma   90.00
#
_symmetry.space_group_name_H-M   'P 1'
#
loop_
_entity.id
_entity.type
_entity.pdbx_description
1 polymer ?
#
loop_
_entity_poly.entity_id
_entity_poly.type
_entity_poly.pdbx_seq_one_letter_code
_entity_poly.pdbx_strand_id
1 'polypeptide(L)'
;MTERIPSGDGEAPEGAGGTPARTHRTSGGQRTRRTRPDGAPGGGGLGGGALDGGGSGGGGSGGGALDGGGLDGGASGGGAPAGQAVTSLVVTAVIGAVGWAALAAESFAGPPPQNYRDALILVPWTMYAVLLVGIHRLQRHRTGRVAVVGLVTIMVGMVVSVVGTLGAVLGNASMEAVAFPGGPGLFLLGLVVFGAVTVHAGVLPAWTGVLIALSQVLAALIGVVLSWRVPLHSHGSYTGGIGFGLTMAALAFALHRYGRDPAPSGRNQDPSGSRRAPSSGR
;
A
#
# COMPACT_ATOMS: atom_id res chain seq x y z
N MET A 1 50.62 35.82 9.68
CA MET A 1 49.21 35.99 10.10
C MET A 1 48.92 34.82 11.02
N THR A 2 48.93 35.06 12.32
CA THR A 2 49.08 34.03 13.35
C THR A 2 47.75 33.94 14.09
N GLU A 3 47.00 32.87 13.84
CA GLU A 3 45.65 32.68 14.36
C GLU A 3 45.71 32.11 15.78
N ARG A 4 45.19 32.87 16.75
CA ARG A 4 45.12 32.48 18.16
C ARG A 4 44.00 31.47 18.37
N ILE A 5 44.35 30.31 18.91
CA ILE A 5 43.42 29.32 19.44
C ILE A 5 42.92 29.81 20.81
N PRO A 6 41.59 29.94 21.04
CA PRO A 6 41.07 30.20 22.37
C PRO A 6 41.06 28.91 23.20
N SER A 7 41.83 28.93 24.28
CA SER A 7 41.81 27.95 25.37
C SER A 7 40.56 28.21 26.22
N GLY A 8 39.61 27.27 26.21
CA GLY A 8 38.47 27.27 27.11
C GLY A 8 38.72 26.34 28.29
N ASP A 9 39.25 26.90 29.38
CA ASP A 9 39.10 26.37 30.74
C ASP A 9 37.60 26.51 31.09
N GLY A 10 36.86 25.48 31.49
CA GLY A 10 37.03 24.75 32.74
C GLY A 10 35.77 24.97 33.57
N GLU A 11 34.93 23.94 33.73
CA GLU A 11 34.00 23.84 34.86
C GLU A 11 33.68 22.36 35.12
N ALA A 12 33.92 21.94 36.36
CA ALA A 12 33.81 20.58 36.84
C ALA A 12 32.37 20.25 37.29
N PRO A 13 32.02 18.95 37.44
CA PRO A 13 30.69 18.52 37.82
C PRO A 13 30.55 18.40 39.35
N GLU A 14 29.57 19.06 39.93
CA GLU A 14 29.14 18.87 41.32
C GLU A 14 27.63 18.75 41.38
N GLY A 15 27.12 17.62 41.88
CA GLY A 15 25.68 17.39 41.96
C GLY A 15 25.31 16.00 42.46
N ALA A 16 25.62 15.74 43.73
CA ALA A 16 25.35 14.51 44.45
C ALA A 16 23.86 14.24 44.73
N GLY A 17 23.53 12.95 44.87
CA GLY A 17 22.69 12.44 45.97
C GLY A 17 21.17 12.47 45.82
N GLY A 18 20.56 11.29 45.65
CA GLY A 18 19.10 11.10 45.73
C GLY A 18 18.66 9.65 45.85
N THR A 19 18.71 9.14 47.08
CA THR A 19 18.12 7.95 47.75
C THR A 19 17.06 7.08 47.01
N PRO A 20 17.09 5.73 47.21
CA PRO A 20 16.07 4.79 46.72
C PRO A 20 14.94 4.56 47.74
N ALA A 21 13.70 4.52 47.26
CA ALA A 21 12.48 4.13 47.99
C ALA A 21 11.44 3.78 46.92
N ARG A 22 10.55 2.79 47.01
CA ARG A 22 10.13 1.84 48.02
C ARG A 22 9.24 0.83 47.28
N THR A 23 9.28 -0.41 47.73
CA THR A 23 8.40 -1.51 47.34
C THR A 23 6.92 -1.19 47.48
N HIS A 24 6.10 -1.55 46.48
CA HIS A 24 4.72 -1.94 46.72
C HIS A 24 4.34 -3.18 45.92
N ARG A 25 4.02 -4.21 46.71
CA ARG A 25 3.56 -5.55 46.36
C ARG A 25 2.04 -5.55 46.54
N THR A 26 1.29 -5.84 45.48
CA THR A 26 -0.14 -6.22 45.50
C THR A 26 -0.31 -7.22 44.35
N SER A 27 -0.37 -8.54 44.55
CA SER A 27 -1.40 -9.35 45.24
C SER A 27 -2.81 -9.15 44.69
N GLY A 28 -3.27 -10.18 43.95
CA GLY A 28 -4.66 -10.64 43.96
C GLY A 28 -5.57 -10.15 42.84
N GLY A 29 -6.32 -11.09 42.23
CA GLY A 29 -7.50 -10.78 41.41
C GLY A 29 -7.58 -11.62 40.14
N GLN A 30 -7.89 -12.92 40.27
CA GLN A 30 -9.20 -13.49 39.92
C GLN A 30 -9.45 -13.73 38.43
N ARG A 31 -9.45 -15.03 38.09
CA ARG A 31 -10.12 -15.62 36.93
C ARG A 31 -11.60 -15.23 36.94
N THR A 32 -12.09 -14.70 35.82
CA THR A 32 -13.49 -14.88 35.43
C THR A 32 -13.57 -15.42 34.02
N ARG A 33 -13.91 -16.71 33.97
CA ARG A 33 -14.38 -17.48 32.83
C ARG A 33 -15.70 -16.84 32.36
N ARG A 34 -15.74 -16.19 31.19
CA ARG A 34 -17.00 -15.81 30.55
C ARG A 34 -17.32 -16.78 29.44
N THR A 35 -18.43 -17.47 29.65
CA THR A 35 -19.16 -18.35 28.77
C THR A 35 -19.69 -17.60 27.56
N ARG A 36 -19.58 -18.26 26.41
CA ARG A 36 -20.18 -17.95 25.12
C ARG A 36 -21.70 -18.17 25.21
N PRO A 37 -22.56 -17.23 24.78
CA PRO A 37 -23.93 -17.55 24.45
C PRO A 37 -24.02 -17.90 22.95
N ASP A 38 -24.49 -19.10 22.70
CA ASP A 38 -25.08 -19.52 21.44
C ASP A 38 -26.47 -18.87 21.29
N GLY A 39 -26.82 -18.52 20.05
CA GLY A 39 -28.22 -18.36 19.61
C GLY A 39 -28.69 -16.93 19.36
N ALA A 40 -28.85 -16.59 18.08
CA ALA A 40 -30.19 -16.41 17.49
C ALA A 40 -30.10 -16.15 15.96
N PRO A 41 -30.97 -16.77 15.16
CA PRO A 41 -31.18 -16.47 13.75
C PRO A 41 -32.37 -15.50 13.54
N GLY A 42 -32.40 -14.84 12.39
CA GLY A 42 -33.46 -13.91 11.96
C GLY A 42 -32.89 -12.51 11.80
N GLY A 43 -33.07 -11.80 10.71
CA GLY A 43 -34.12 -11.79 9.71
C GLY A 43 -34.24 -10.32 9.27
N GLY A 44 -34.52 -10.04 8.00
CA GLY A 44 -34.76 -8.66 7.56
C GLY A 44 -34.24 -8.39 6.16
N GLY A 45 -35.02 -8.81 5.17
CA GLY A 45 -34.94 -8.23 3.84
C GLY A 45 -35.46 -6.80 3.84
N LEU A 46 -34.72 -5.92 3.17
CA LEU A 46 -35.16 -4.65 2.61
C LEU A 46 -34.40 -4.57 1.26
N GLY A 47 -35.01 -4.56 0.08
CA GLY A 47 -36.34 -4.08 -0.27
C GLY A 47 -36.24 -2.63 -0.73
N GLY A 48 -36.13 -2.43 -2.04
CA GLY A 48 -36.59 -1.21 -2.73
C GLY A 48 -35.57 -0.08 -2.88
N GLY A 49 -35.37 0.37 -4.11
CA GLY A 49 -34.63 1.60 -4.40
C GLY A 49 -34.20 1.75 -5.84
N ALA A 50 -35.10 1.50 -6.80
CA ALA A 50 -34.92 1.95 -8.17
C ALA A 50 -34.87 3.48 -8.17
N LEU A 51 -33.74 4.05 -8.56
CA LEU A 51 -33.62 5.45 -8.93
C LEU A 51 -33.54 5.52 -10.45
N ASP A 52 -34.73 5.49 -11.05
CA ASP A 52 -34.99 6.17 -12.31
C ASP A 52 -34.86 7.68 -12.05
N GLY A 53 -33.99 8.33 -12.80
CA GLY A 53 -33.65 9.72 -12.57
C GLY A 53 -33.08 10.38 -13.81
N GLY A 54 -33.97 10.69 -14.75
CA GLY A 54 -33.99 11.99 -15.42
C GLY A 54 -32.84 12.29 -16.38
N GLY A 55 -33.13 12.13 -17.68
CA GLY A 55 -32.43 12.84 -18.72
C GLY A 55 -32.59 14.36 -18.58
N SER A 56 -31.48 15.06 -18.76
CA SER A 56 -31.38 16.45 -19.20
C SER A 56 -30.05 16.51 -19.94
N GLY A 57 -29.99 16.69 -21.26
CA GLY A 57 -30.59 17.81 -21.96
C GLY A 57 -29.50 18.84 -22.20
N GLY A 58 -28.92 18.83 -23.40
CA GLY A 58 -28.36 19.99 -24.09
C GLY A 58 -27.17 20.72 -23.46
N GLY A 59 -26.01 20.61 -24.11
CA GLY A 59 -24.87 21.47 -23.82
C GLY A 59 -23.72 21.23 -24.77
N GLY A 60 -23.91 21.54 -26.06
CA GLY A 60 -22.83 21.58 -27.03
C GLY A 60 -21.79 22.60 -26.60
N SER A 61 -20.56 22.14 -26.40
CA SER A 61 -19.37 22.98 -26.41
C SER A 61 -18.40 22.32 -27.37
N GLY A 62 -18.26 22.94 -28.55
CA GLY A 62 -17.22 22.61 -29.50
C GLY A 62 -15.87 22.93 -28.86
N GLY A 63 -15.22 21.89 -28.34
CA GLY A 63 -13.81 21.91 -27.98
C GLY A 63 -13.03 21.37 -29.16
N GLY A 64 -12.25 22.25 -29.79
CA GLY A 64 -11.51 21.99 -31.01
C GLY A 64 -10.74 20.68 -31.02
N ALA A 65 -10.74 20.07 -32.19
CA ALA A 65 -9.84 19.02 -32.60
C ALA A 65 -8.39 19.41 -32.27
N LEU A 66 -7.90 18.96 -31.12
CA LEU A 66 -6.49 18.67 -30.95
C LEU A 66 -6.26 17.38 -31.71
N ASP A 67 -6.04 17.55 -33.00
CA ASP A 67 -5.39 16.61 -33.90
C ASP A 67 -3.98 16.37 -33.34
N GLY A 68 -3.94 15.56 -32.28
CA GLY A 68 -2.74 15.11 -31.61
C GLY A 68 -2.04 14.15 -32.56
N GLY A 69 -1.23 14.73 -33.44
CA GLY A 69 -0.41 14.04 -34.43
C GLY A 69 0.19 12.77 -33.84
N GLY A 70 0.00 11.70 -34.60
CA GLY A 70 0.39 10.34 -34.28
C GLY A 70 1.75 10.27 -33.62
N LEU A 71 1.74 10.03 -32.30
CA LEU A 71 2.74 9.18 -31.69
C LEU A 71 2.36 7.74 -31.99
N ASP A 72 2.38 7.43 -33.29
CA ASP A 72 2.45 6.08 -33.84
C ASP A 72 3.88 5.63 -33.58
N GLY A 73 4.25 5.58 -32.29
CA GLY A 73 5.43 4.90 -31.81
C GLY A 73 5.23 3.46 -32.18
N GLY A 74 5.68 3.12 -33.38
CA GLY A 74 5.87 1.79 -33.92
C GLY A 74 6.84 1.00 -33.07
N ALA A 75 6.51 0.80 -31.80
CA ALA A 75 6.90 -0.37 -31.05
C ALA A 75 6.17 -1.52 -31.73
N SER A 76 6.79 -2.00 -32.80
CA SER A 76 6.57 -3.28 -33.44
C SER A 76 6.77 -4.37 -32.39
N GLY A 77 5.76 -4.52 -31.53
CA GLY A 77 4.89 -5.69 -31.55
C GLY A 77 5.55 -7.03 -31.30
N GLY A 78 6.79 -7.08 -30.81
CA GLY A 78 7.29 -8.20 -30.05
C GLY A 78 6.53 -8.24 -28.73
N GLY A 79 5.25 -8.62 -28.79
CA GLY A 79 4.42 -8.83 -27.62
C GLY A 79 5.12 -9.88 -26.77
N ALA A 80 5.90 -9.42 -25.80
CA ALA A 80 6.58 -10.29 -24.86
C ALA A 80 5.52 -11.28 -24.38
N PRO A 81 5.77 -12.60 -24.48
CA PRO A 81 4.78 -13.60 -24.12
C PRO A 81 4.30 -13.26 -22.71
N ALA A 82 2.99 -13.32 -22.46
CA ALA A 82 2.38 -12.84 -21.22
C ALA A 82 3.13 -13.33 -19.95
N GLY A 83 3.76 -14.50 -20.01
CA GLY A 83 4.65 -15.02 -18.97
C GLY A 83 5.89 -14.17 -18.66
N GLN A 84 6.53 -13.53 -19.64
CA GLN A 84 7.70 -12.67 -19.42
C GLN A 84 7.31 -11.42 -18.61
N ALA A 85 6.19 -10.79 -18.94
CA ALA A 85 5.68 -9.64 -18.20
C ALA A 85 5.39 -9.99 -16.74
N VAL A 86 4.72 -11.13 -16.50
CA VAL A 86 4.46 -11.61 -15.12
C VAL A 86 5.76 -11.92 -14.38
N THR A 87 6.75 -12.53 -15.06
CA THR A 87 8.05 -12.84 -14.48
C THR A 87 8.78 -11.58 -14.01
N SER A 88 8.79 -10.52 -14.83
CA SER A 88 9.35 -9.23 -14.43
C SER A 88 8.65 -8.66 -13.19
N LEU A 89 7.32 -8.78 -13.10
CA LEU A 89 6.58 -8.32 -11.90
C LEU A 89 6.92 -9.14 -10.66
N VAL A 90 7.12 -10.45 -10.78
CA VAL A 90 7.58 -11.30 -9.67
C VAL A 90 8.95 -10.84 -9.19
N VAL A 91 9.89 -10.60 -10.12
CA VAL A 91 11.25 -10.11 -9.78
C VAL A 91 11.17 -8.75 -9.09
N THR A 92 10.41 -7.80 -9.63
CA THR A 92 10.17 -6.49 -9.00
C THR A 92 9.62 -6.63 -7.58
N ALA A 93 8.64 -7.52 -7.39
CA ALA A 93 8.04 -7.77 -6.09
C ALA A 93 9.05 -8.36 -5.09
N VAL A 94 9.88 -9.31 -5.52
CA VAL A 94 10.95 -9.90 -4.69
C VAL A 94 12.01 -8.86 -4.31
N ILE A 95 12.50 -8.08 -5.27
CA ILE A 95 13.50 -7.02 -5.01
C ILE A 95 12.95 -5.99 -4.03
N GLY A 96 11.71 -5.53 -4.22
CA GLY A 96 11.08 -4.59 -3.30
C GLY A 96 10.85 -5.20 -1.91
N ALA A 97 10.46 -6.47 -1.82
CA ALA A 97 10.31 -7.17 -0.54
C ALA A 97 11.64 -7.25 0.23
N VAL A 98 12.73 -7.62 -0.45
CA VAL A 98 14.09 -7.64 0.11
C VAL A 98 14.54 -6.25 0.52
N GLY A 99 14.30 -5.22 -0.32
CA GLY A 99 14.65 -3.83 -0.02
C GLY A 99 13.96 -3.32 1.24
N TRP A 100 12.66 -3.59 1.39
CA TRP A 100 11.91 -3.24 2.61
C TRP A 100 12.42 -3.99 3.85
N ALA A 101 12.69 -5.28 3.73
CA ALA A 101 13.22 -6.08 4.83
C ALA A 101 14.62 -5.60 5.26
N ALA A 102 15.49 -5.30 4.30
CA ALA A 102 16.84 -4.78 4.57
C ALA A 102 16.78 -3.42 5.27
N LEU A 103 15.93 -2.50 4.80
CA LEU A 103 15.76 -1.18 5.41
C LEU A 103 15.20 -1.26 6.83
N ALA A 104 14.26 -2.18 7.07
CA ALA A 104 13.72 -2.42 8.41
C ALA A 104 14.74 -3.05 9.35
N ALA A 105 15.51 -4.04 8.89
CA ALA A 105 16.57 -4.67 9.67
C ALA A 105 17.67 -3.67 10.05
N GLU A 106 18.04 -2.81 9.11
CA GLU A 106 19.03 -1.75 9.33
C GLU A 106 18.51 -0.68 10.29
N SER A 107 17.24 -0.27 10.18
CA SER A 107 16.59 0.63 11.15
C SER A 107 16.52 0.01 12.56
N PHE A 108 16.34 -1.31 12.64
CA PHE A 108 16.33 -2.03 13.91
C PHE A 108 17.72 -2.12 14.55
N ALA A 109 18.75 -2.35 13.73
CA ALA A 109 20.14 -2.44 14.18
C ALA A 109 20.73 -1.07 14.57
N GLY A 110 20.33 0.01 13.88
CA GLY A 110 20.72 1.38 14.20
C GLY A 110 19.52 2.27 14.54
N PRO A 111 18.95 2.21 15.74
CA PRO A 111 17.69 2.91 16.06
C PRO A 111 17.64 4.42 15.78
N PRO A 112 18.70 5.22 15.97
CA PRO A 112 18.65 6.65 15.67
C PRO A 112 18.32 6.91 14.19
N PRO A 113 17.58 7.99 13.87
CA PRO A 113 17.22 8.31 12.49
C PRO A 113 18.47 8.65 11.68
N GLN A 114 18.51 8.20 10.43
CA GLN A 114 19.63 8.42 9.51
C GLN A 114 19.13 8.91 8.15
N ASN A 115 19.65 10.03 7.66
CA ASN A 115 19.19 10.66 6.42
C ASN A 115 19.39 9.79 5.17
N TYR A 116 20.42 8.93 5.13
CA TYR A 116 20.63 8.05 3.99
C TYR A 116 19.51 7.01 3.83
N ARG A 117 18.81 6.65 4.92
CA ARG A 117 17.66 5.74 4.84
C ARG A 117 16.50 6.34 4.07
N ASP A 118 16.34 7.66 4.16
CA ASP A 118 15.34 8.43 3.41
C ASP A 118 15.64 8.46 1.91
N ALA A 119 16.92 8.27 1.52
CA ALA A 119 17.27 8.02 0.12
C ALA A 119 17.07 6.54 -0.26
N LEU A 120 17.49 5.60 0.61
CA LEU A 120 17.40 4.17 0.35
C LEU A 120 15.95 3.67 0.21
N ILE A 121 14.99 4.24 0.95
CA ILE A 121 13.57 3.89 0.83
C ILE A 121 13.04 4.07 -0.60
N LEU A 122 13.58 5.00 -1.39
CA LEU A 122 13.11 5.26 -2.75
C LEU A 122 13.22 4.01 -3.64
N VAL A 123 14.17 3.11 -3.38
CA VAL A 123 14.33 1.86 -4.13
C VAL A 123 13.13 0.93 -3.92
N PRO A 124 12.82 0.41 -2.72
CA PRO A 124 11.64 -0.43 -2.52
C PRO A 124 10.31 0.32 -2.76
N TRP A 125 10.28 1.64 -2.55
CA TRP A 125 9.12 2.48 -2.84
C TRP A 125 8.79 2.48 -4.34
N THR A 126 9.78 2.69 -5.21
CA THR A 126 9.60 2.64 -6.67
C THR A 126 9.26 1.24 -7.17
N MET A 127 9.85 0.18 -6.59
CA MET A 127 9.45 -1.20 -6.90
C MET A 127 7.98 -1.47 -6.57
N TYR A 128 7.48 -0.93 -5.46
CA TYR A 128 6.06 -1.04 -5.10
C TYR A 128 5.15 -0.31 -6.10
N ALA A 129 5.54 0.90 -6.54
CA ALA A 129 4.82 1.63 -7.58
C ALA A 129 4.74 0.84 -8.90
N VAL A 130 5.89 0.31 -9.39
CA VAL A 130 5.96 -0.50 -10.60
C VAL A 130 5.09 -1.75 -10.48
N LEU A 131 5.11 -2.41 -9.32
CA LEU A 131 4.28 -3.58 -9.05
C LEU A 131 2.79 -3.26 -9.16
N LEU A 132 2.33 -2.15 -8.55
CA LEU A 132 0.92 -1.73 -8.61
C LEU A 132 0.48 -1.35 -10.02
N VAL A 133 1.34 -0.67 -10.80
CA VAL A 133 1.10 -0.41 -12.23
C VAL A 133 0.99 -1.72 -13.02
N GLY A 134 1.85 -2.70 -12.72
CA GLY A 134 1.80 -4.04 -13.31
C GLY A 134 0.49 -4.76 -13.02
N ILE A 135 0.06 -4.77 -11.75
CA ILE A 135 -1.22 -5.35 -11.33
C ILE A 135 -2.38 -4.63 -12.02
N HIS A 136 -2.35 -3.29 -12.11
CA HIS A 136 -3.35 -2.53 -12.85
C HIS A 136 -3.44 -2.97 -14.31
N ARG A 137 -2.29 -3.13 -14.99
CA ARG A 137 -2.26 -3.61 -16.38
C ARG A 137 -2.86 -5.01 -16.54
N LEU A 138 -2.66 -5.91 -15.58
CA LEU A 138 -3.27 -7.24 -15.58
C LEU A 138 -4.79 -7.18 -15.43
N GLN A 139 -5.33 -6.20 -14.70
CA GLN A 139 -6.77 -6.09 -14.43
C GLN A 139 -7.54 -5.04 -15.24
N ARG A 140 -6.85 -4.22 -16.05
CA ARG A 140 -7.43 -3.04 -16.72
C ARG A 140 -8.72 -3.32 -17.50
N HIS A 141 -8.85 -4.51 -18.09
CA HIS A 141 -10.01 -4.92 -18.89
C HIS A 141 -11.28 -5.19 -18.04
N ARG A 142 -11.14 -5.35 -16.72
CA ARG A 142 -12.24 -5.68 -15.79
C ARG A 142 -12.59 -4.56 -14.82
N THR A 143 -11.70 -3.59 -14.63
CA THR A 143 -11.80 -2.62 -13.52
C THR A 143 -12.20 -1.21 -13.93
N GLY A 144 -12.04 -0.85 -15.21
CA GLY A 144 -12.38 0.47 -15.73
C GLY A 144 -11.67 1.63 -15.02
N ARG A 145 -12.36 2.79 -14.94
CA ARG A 145 -11.81 4.05 -14.45
C ARG A 145 -11.52 4.07 -12.95
N VAL A 146 -12.25 3.30 -12.13
CA VAL A 146 -12.09 3.32 -10.67
C VAL A 146 -10.70 2.80 -10.26
N ALA A 147 -10.18 1.77 -10.93
CA ALA A 147 -8.80 1.31 -10.70
C ALA A 147 -7.78 2.41 -11.04
N VAL A 148 -8.03 3.20 -12.09
CA VAL A 148 -7.13 4.28 -12.49
C VAL A 148 -7.14 5.37 -11.43
N VAL A 149 -8.32 5.76 -10.92
CA VAL A 149 -8.43 6.75 -9.83
C VAL A 149 -7.66 6.26 -8.61
N GLY A 150 -7.90 5.03 -8.14
CA GLY A 150 -7.17 4.46 -7.01
C GLY A 150 -5.65 4.47 -7.24
N LEU A 151 -5.19 4.03 -8.41
CA LEU A 151 -3.76 4.01 -8.75
C LEU A 151 -3.15 5.42 -8.79
N VAL A 152 -3.83 6.39 -9.41
CA VAL A 152 -3.36 7.78 -9.47
C VAL A 152 -3.29 8.38 -8.07
N THR A 153 -4.30 8.14 -7.24
CA THR A 153 -4.31 8.57 -5.83
C THR A 153 -3.12 8.00 -5.06
N ILE A 154 -2.78 6.72 -5.27
CA ILE A 154 -1.57 6.10 -4.71
C ILE A 154 -0.32 6.88 -5.17
N MET A 155 -0.15 7.08 -6.48
CA MET A 155 1.05 7.74 -7.03
C MET A 155 1.19 9.17 -6.55
N VAL A 156 0.10 9.93 -6.47
CA VAL A 156 0.12 11.29 -5.91
C VAL A 156 0.49 11.24 -4.43
N GLY A 157 -0.07 10.33 -3.64
CA GLY A 157 0.31 10.15 -2.23
C GLY A 157 1.80 9.81 -2.06
N MET A 158 2.35 8.97 -2.94
CA MET A 158 3.78 8.65 -2.97
C MET A 158 4.64 9.89 -3.25
N VAL A 159 4.28 10.68 -4.26
CA VAL A 159 5.01 11.92 -4.61
C VAL A 159 4.91 12.96 -3.50
N VAL A 160 3.71 13.19 -2.94
CA VAL A 160 3.48 14.11 -1.83
C VAL A 160 4.32 13.71 -0.61
N SER A 161 4.42 12.42 -0.31
CA SER A 161 5.26 11.92 0.78
C SER A 161 6.74 12.24 0.55
N VAL A 162 7.26 12.00 -0.67
CA VAL A 162 8.65 12.31 -1.01
C VAL A 162 8.93 13.81 -0.92
N VAL A 163 8.05 14.65 -1.49
CA VAL A 163 8.19 16.12 -1.45
C VAL A 163 8.12 16.62 -0.01
N GLY A 164 7.20 16.11 0.80
CA GLY A 164 7.09 16.44 2.21
C GLY A 164 8.36 16.09 2.98
N THR A 165 8.88 14.87 2.81
CA THR A 165 10.13 14.42 3.45
C THR A 165 11.31 15.29 3.04
N LEU A 166 11.46 15.61 1.75
CA LEU A 166 12.52 16.52 1.29
C LEU A 166 12.39 17.91 1.92
N GLY A 167 11.18 18.46 2.00
CA GLY A 167 10.92 19.74 2.65
C GLY A 167 11.27 19.74 4.15
N ALA A 168 10.93 18.66 4.85
CA ALA A 168 11.28 18.48 6.26
C ALA A 168 12.80 18.39 6.47
N VAL A 169 13.51 17.65 5.62
CA VAL A 169 14.99 17.55 5.64
C VAL A 169 15.64 18.92 5.40
N LEU A 170 15.02 19.80 4.62
CA LEU A 170 15.47 21.17 4.38
C LEU A 170 15.09 22.16 5.50
N GLY A 171 14.52 21.68 6.61
CA GLY A 171 14.15 22.49 7.78
C GLY A 171 12.84 23.25 7.63
N ASN A 172 11.99 22.91 6.65
CA ASN A 172 10.69 23.54 6.48
C ASN A 172 9.61 22.81 7.30
N ALA A 173 9.31 23.32 8.49
CA ALA A 173 8.29 22.77 9.39
C ALA A 173 6.90 22.61 8.74
N SER A 174 6.52 23.48 7.79
CA SER A 174 5.22 23.36 7.10
C SER A 174 5.12 22.09 6.23
N MET A 175 6.24 21.53 5.82
CA MET A 175 6.31 20.32 5.01
C MET A 175 6.22 19.05 5.87
N GLU A 176 6.36 19.13 7.19
CA GLU A 176 6.18 17.98 8.07
C GLU A 176 4.75 17.45 8.00
N ALA A 177 3.74 18.33 8.04
CA ALA A 177 2.33 17.93 7.92
C ALA A 177 2.00 17.31 6.56
N VAL A 178 2.71 17.74 5.52
CA VAL A 178 2.61 17.19 4.15
C VAL A 178 3.25 15.81 4.09
N ALA A 179 4.44 15.64 4.70
CA ALA A 179 5.14 14.35 4.81
C ALA A 179 4.34 13.34 5.64
N PHE A 180 3.77 13.79 6.75
CA PHE A 180 2.93 13.01 7.63
C PHE A 180 1.96 13.92 8.41
N PRO A 181 0.64 13.68 8.37
CA PRO A 181 -0.03 12.51 7.78
C PRO A 181 -0.44 12.68 6.31
N GLY A 182 -0.20 13.83 5.67
CA GLY A 182 -0.77 14.16 4.35
C GLY A 182 -0.53 13.12 3.25
N GLY A 183 0.72 12.90 2.87
CA GLY A 183 1.11 11.94 1.83
C GLY A 183 0.68 10.50 2.14
N PRO A 184 1.01 9.95 3.32
CA PRO A 184 0.59 8.61 3.74
C PRO A 184 -0.92 8.41 3.82
N GLY A 185 -1.68 9.45 4.20
CA GLY A 185 -3.14 9.42 4.23
C GLY A 185 -3.73 9.31 2.82
N LEU A 186 -3.23 10.10 1.87
CA LEU A 186 -3.65 10.02 0.47
C LEU A 186 -3.26 8.67 -0.15
N PHE A 187 -2.06 8.19 0.16
CA PHE A 187 -1.59 6.88 -0.27
C PHE A 187 -2.48 5.74 0.25
N LEU A 188 -2.85 5.76 1.54
CA LEU A 188 -3.78 4.80 2.14
C LEU A 188 -5.14 4.80 1.45
N LEU A 189 -5.72 5.99 1.19
CA LEU A 189 -6.99 6.11 0.49
C LEU A 189 -6.93 5.43 -0.89
N GLY A 190 -5.87 5.70 -1.64
CA GLY A 190 -5.63 5.08 -2.94
C GLY A 190 -5.50 3.55 -2.84
N LEU A 191 -4.76 3.05 -1.84
CA LEU A 191 -4.60 1.61 -1.59
C LEU A 191 -5.92 0.91 -1.28
N VAL A 192 -6.80 1.52 -0.48
CA VAL A 192 -8.12 0.97 -0.16
C VAL A 192 -8.98 0.86 -1.41
N VAL A 193 -9.06 1.93 -2.21
CA VAL A 193 -9.83 1.95 -3.47
C VAL A 193 -9.27 0.93 -4.45
N PHE A 194 -7.95 0.95 -4.69
CA PHE A 194 -7.30 0.05 -5.63
C PHE A 194 -7.37 -1.41 -5.19
N GLY A 195 -7.22 -1.68 -3.90
CA GLY A 195 -7.34 -3.01 -3.31
C GLY A 195 -8.75 -3.58 -3.46
N ALA A 196 -9.79 -2.80 -3.15
CA ALA A 196 -11.18 -3.20 -3.35
C ALA A 196 -11.48 -3.54 -4.82
N VAL A 197 -11.04 -2.68 -5.74
CA VAL A 197 -11.18 -2.93 -7.18
C VAL A 197 -10.41 -4.18 -7.61
N THR A 198 -9.25 -4.45 -7.00
CA THR A 198 -8.47 -5.67 -7.25
C THR A 198 -9.19 -6.94 -6.78
N VAL A 199 -9.91 -6.89 -5.65
CA VAL A 199 -10.80 -7.97 -5.23
C VAL A 199 -11.90 -8.21 -6.26
N HIS A 200 -12.57 -7.14 -6.71
CA HIS A 200 -13.65 -7.24 -7.69
C HIS A 200 -13.20 -7.71 -9.08
N ALA A 201 -11.96 -7.41 -9.49
CA ALA A 201 -11.44 -7.83 -10.78
C ALA A 201 -11.34 -9.35 -10.92
N GLY A 202 -11.12 -10.08 -9.82
CA GLY A 202 -10.97 -11.54 -9.81
C GLY A 202 -9.85 -12.04 -10.73
N VAL A 203 -8.81 -11.23 -10.97
CA VAL A 203 -7.63 -11.62 -11.75
C VAL A 203 -6.61 -12.34 -10.87
N LEU A 204 -6.46 -11.86 -9.63
CA LEU A 204 -5.65 -12.47 -8.58
C LEU A 204 -6.56 -12.97 -7.45
N PRO A 205 -6.09 -13.85 -6.55
CA PRO A 205 -6.85 -14.27 -5.39
C PRO A 205 -7.34 -13.08 -4.56
N ALA A 206 -8.57 -13.08 -4.07
CA ALA A 206 -9.15 -11.95 -3.34
C ALA A 206 -8.29 -11.42 -2.18
N TRP A 207 -7.55 -12.30 -1.48
CA TRP A 207 -6.65 -11.90 -0.40
C TRP A 207 -5.56 -10.92 -0.85
N THR A 208 -5.16 -10.90 -2.13
CA THR A 208 -4.15 -9.95 -2.63
C THR A 208 -4.67 -8.52 -2.62
N GLY A 209 -5.92 -8.31 -3.03
CA GLY A 209 -6.57 -6.99 -2.98
C GLY A 209 -6.74 -6.50 -1.54
N VAL A 210 -7.09 -7.40 -0.63
CA VAL A 210 -7.17 -7.10 0.82
C VAL A 210 -5.80 -6.72 1.38
N LEU A 211 -4.74 -7.46 1.04
CA LEU A 211 -3.38 -7.12 1.47
C LEU A 211 -2.93 -5.76 0.95
N ILE A 212 -3.21 -5.43 -0.31
CA ILE A 212 -2.90 -4.11 -0.87
C ILE A 212 -3.63 -3.01 -0.07
N ALA A 213 -4.94 -3.18 0.18
CA ALA A 213 -5.72 -2.21 0.94
C ALA A 213 -5.21 -2.00 2.38
N LEU A 214 -4.72 -3.07 3.01
CA LEU A 214 -4.24 -3.04 4.39
C LEU A 214 -2.73 -2.79 4.52
N SER A 215 -1.97 -2.66 3.43
CA SER A 215 -0.50 -2.66 3.49
C SER A 215 0.05 -1.50 4.34
N GLN A 216 -0.52 -0.30 4.19
CA GLN A 216 -0.13 0.87 4.98
C GLN A 216 -0.53 0.74 6.46
N VAL A 217 -1.70 0.17 6.74
CA VAL A 217 -2.17 -0.09 8.11
C VAL A 217 -1.26 -1.13 8.78
N LEU A 218 -0.92 -2.20 8.06
CA LEU A 218 0.00 -3.23 8.53
C LEU A 218 1.38 -2.66 8.84
N ALA A 219 1.93 -1.82 7.95
CA ALA A 219 3.20 -1.15 8.18
C ALA A 219 3.19 -0.25 9.42
N ALA A 220 2.13 0.56 9.59
CA ALA A 220 1.95 1.41 10.77
C ALA A 220 1.81 0.59 12.06
N LEU A 221 1.01 -0.47 12.05
CA LEU A 221 0.83 -1.36 13.21
C LEU A 221 2.16 -2.02 13.61
N ILE A 222 2.94 -2.51 12.66
CA ILE A 222 4.25 -3.09 12.94
C ILE A 222 5.19 -2.03 13.53
N GLY A 223 5.23 -0.82 12.97
CA GLY A 223 6.01 0.29 13.53
C GLY A 223 5.64 0.58 14.98
N VAL A 224 4.35 0.68 15.29
CA VAL A 224 3.85 0.88 16.66
C VAL A 224 4.23 -0.28 17.57
N VAL A 225 4.06 -1.52 17.12
CA VAL A 225 4.43 -2.72 17.89
C VAL A 225 5.93 -2.81 18.14
N LEU A 226 6.78 -2.28 17.25
CA LEU A 226 8.24 -2.26 17.43
C LEU A 226 8.74 -1.01 18.16
N SER A 227 7.87 -0.03 18.42
CA SER A 227 8.23 1.26 19.01
C SER A 227 8.84 1.17 20.41
N TRP A 228 8.52 0.11 21.17
CA TRP A 228 9.13 -0.13 22.48
C TRP A 228 10.64 -0.39 22.40
N ARG A 229 11.14 -0.84 21.24
CA ARG A 229 12.56 -1.14 21.02
C ARG A 229 13.26 -0.13 20.10
N VAL A 230 12.54 0.39 19.12
CA VAL A 230 13.02 1.36 18.12
C VAL A 230 12.05 2.53 18.12
N PRO A 231 12.37 3.66 18.77
CA PRO A 231 11.47 4.80 18.85
C PRO A 231 10.96 5.24 17.48
N LEU A 232 9.70 5.66 17.42
CA LEU A 232 9.11 6.20 16.21
C LEU A 232 9.66 7.61 15.98
N HIS A 233 10.22 7.82 14.80
CA HIS A 233 10.69 9.11 14.32
C HIS A 233 9.90 9.47 13.06
N SER A 234 9.72 10.77 12.80
CA SER A 234 9.05 11.27 11.59
C SER A 234 9.82 10.96 10.31
N HIS A 235 11.12 10.69 10.41
CA HIS A 235 12.01 10.32 9.31
C HIS A 235 13.05 9.28 9.79
N GLY A 236 13.74 8.62 8.86
CA GLY A 236 14.86 7.73 9.18
C GLY A 236 14.56 6.46 10.00
N SER A 237 13.30 6.20 10.37
CA SER A 237 12.87 4.99 11.09
C SER A 237 11.89 4.20 10.21
N TYR A 238 12.38 3.07 9.67
CA TYR A 238 11.65 2.27 8.68
C TYR A 238 11.34 0.85 9.17
N THR A 239 11.23 0.64 10.48
CA THR A 239 10.85 -0.66 11.06
C THR A 239 9.47 -1.13 10.61
N GLY A 240 8.53 -0.19 10.37
CA GLY A 240 7.24 -0.49 9.75
C GLY A 240 7.33 -1.03 8.32
N GLY A 241 8.47 -0.83 7.63
CA GLY A 241 8.74 -1.34 6.29
C GLY A 241 8.55 -2.85 6.13
N ILE A 242 8.65 -3.61 7.23
CA ILE A 242 8.33 -5.05 7.25
C ILE A 242 6.92 -5.33 6.71
N GLY A 243 5.93 -4.49 7.02
CA GLY A 243 4.55 -4.66 6.54
C GLY A 243 4.46 -4.59 5.01
N PHE A 244 5.19 -3.67 4.39
CA PHE A 244 5.31 -3.61 2.93
C PHE A 244 6.11 -4.78 2.37
N GLY A 245 7.21 -5.16 3.02
CA GLY A 245 8.01 -6.32 2.62
C GLY A 245 7.18 -7.60 2.55
N LEU A 246 6.39 -7.86 3.59
CA LEU A 246 5.45 -8.99 3.64
C LEU A 246 4.38 -8.91 2.55
N THR A 247 3.82 -7.71 2.33
CA THR A 247 2.83 -7.47 1.27
C THR A 247 3.44 -7.81 -0.11
N MET A 248 4.63 -7.29 -0.41
CA MET A 248 5.30 -7.53 -1.69
C MET A 248 5.70 -9.00 -1.87
N ALA A 249 6.18 -9.67 -0.83
CA ALA A 249 6.48 -11.10 -0.89
C ALA A 249 5.21 -11.94 -1.18
N ALA A 250 4.09 -11.60 -0.55
CA ALA A 250 2.82 -12.26 -0.80
C ALA A 250 2.31 -11.99 -2.22
N LEU A 251 2.45 -10.76 -2.73
CA LEU A 251 2.12 -10.43 -4.13
C LEU A 251 3.03 -11.17 -5.12
N ALA A 252 4.33 -11.29 -4.85
CA ALA A 252 5.27 -12.07 -5.66
C ALA A 252 4.79 -13.53 -5.78
N PHE A 253 4.38 -14.13 -4.66
CA PHE A 253 3.83 -15.49 -4.63
C PHE A 253 2.54 -15.63 -5.45
N ALA A 254 1.61 -14.68 -5.31
CA ALA A 254 0.36 -14.67 -6.08
C ALA A 254 0.62 -14.54 -7.59
N LEU A 255 1.51 -13.64 -7.99
CA LEU A 255 1.89 -13.43 -9.39
C LEU A 255 2.62 -14.65 -9.96
N HIS A 256 3.49 -15.28 -9.17
CA HIS A 256 4.17 -16.50 -9.58
C HIS A 256 3.19 -17.65 -9.84
N ARG A 257 2.17 -17.81 -8.99
CA ARG A 257 1.08 -18.77 -9.20
C ARG A 257 0.25 -18.41 -10.44
N TYR A 258 -0.12 -17.14 -10.59
CA TYR A 258 -0.86 -16.66 -11.75
C TYR A 258 -0.12 -16.92 -13.08
N GLY A 259 1.21 -16.79 -13.09
CA GLY A 259 2.02 -17.07 -14.28
C GLY A 259 2.11 -18.55 -14.65
N ARG A 260 1.95 -19.46 -13.68
CA ARG A 260 1.91 -20.92 -13.94
C ARG A 260 0.54 -21.39 -14.39
N ASP A 261 -0.49 -20.94 -13.67
CA ASP A 261 -1.88 -21.34 -13.89
C ASP A 261 -2.75 -20.09 -14.05
N PRO A 262 -2.75 -19.45 -15.24
CA PRO A 262 -3.62 -18.32 -15.50
C PRO A 262 -5.06 -18.77 -15.23
N ALA A 263 -5.77 -18.06 -14.35
CA ALA A 263 -7.14 -18.42 -14.00
C ALA A 263 -7.93 -18.66 -15.30
N PRO A 264 -8.63 -19.81 -15.45
CA PRO A 264 -9.29 -20.17 -16.69
C PRO A 264 -10.17 -19.01 -17.11
N SER A 265 -9.77 -18.35 -18.20
CA SER A 265 -10.33 -17.11 -18.70
C SER A 265 -11.80 -17.33 -18.96
N GLY A 266 -12.64 -17.03 -17.96
CA GLY A 266 -14.09 -17.19 -17.95
C GLY A 266 -14.55 -18.15 -19.02
N ARG A 267 -14.24 -19.45 -18.87
CA ARG A 267 -14.73 -20.52 -19.73
C ARG A 267 -16.21 -20.25 -19.86
N ASN A 268 -16.63 -19.83 -21.06
CA ASN A 268 -17.99 -19.61 -21.50
C ASN A 268 -18.98 -20.05 -20.42
N GLN A 269 -19.40 -19.11 -19.56
CA GLN A 269 -20.80 -19.14 -19.16
C GLN A 269 -21.52 -18.85 -20.47
N ASP A 270 -21.62 -19.87 -21.31
CA ASP A 270 -22.48 -19.88 -22.45
C ASP A 270 -23.88 -19.82 -21.84
N PRO A 271 -24.53 -18.64 -21.81
CA PRO A 271 -25.88 -18.56 -21.27
C PRO A 271 -26.85 -19.35 -22.16
N SER A 272 -26.40 -19.80 -23.34
CA SER A 272 -27.20 -20.51 -24.34
C SER A 272 -27.19 -22.05 -24.17
N GLY A 273 -26.39 -22.59 -23.24
CA GLY A 273 -26.34 -24.02 -22.96
C GLY A 273 -27.48 -24.54 -22.07
N SER A 274 -28.69 -24.66 -22.62
CA SER A 274 -29.75 -25.67 -22.31
C SER A 274 -31.21 -25.21 -22.24
N ARG A 275 -31.65 -24.25 -23.07
CA ARG A 275 -33.01 -24.39 -23.65
C ARG A 275 -32.97 -25.40 -24.80
N ARG A 276 -32.67 -26.67 -24.49
CA ARG A 276 -33.17 -27.75 -25.35
C ARG A 276 -34.67 -27.80 -25.11
N ALA A 277 -35.44 -27.31 -26.07
CA ALA A 277 -36.87 -27.53 -26.10
C ALA A 277 -37.13 -29.05 -26.01
N PRO A 278 -38.07 -29.51 -25.18
CA PRO A 278 -38.47 -30.91 -25.18
C PRO A 278 -38.97 -31.26 -26.58
N SER A 279 -38.32 -32.23 -27.22
CA SER A 279 -38.82 -32.81 -28.46
C SER A 279 -40.12 -33.55 -28.12
N SER A 280 -41.25 -32.99 -28.53
CA SER A 280 -42.52 -33.70 -28.57
C SER A 280 -42.44 -34.78 -29.66
N GLY A 281 -42.03 -35.98 -29.25
CA GLY A 281 -42.22 -37.21 -30.00
C GLY A 281 -43.68 -37.65 -29.93
N ARG A 282 -44.22 -38.03 -31.09
CA ARG A 282 -45.61 -38.37 -31.43
C ARG A 282 -46.23 -39.49 -30.62
#